data_AF-A0A173R2R7-F1
#
_entry.id   AF-A0A173R2R7-F1
#
_cell.length_a   1.000
_cell.length_b   1.000
_cell.length_c   1.000
_cell.angle_alpha   90.00
_cell.angle_beta   90.00
_cell.angle_gamma   90.00
#
_symmetry.space_group_name_H-M   'P 1'
#
loop_
_entity.id
_entity.type
_entity.pdbx_description
1 polymer ?
#
loop_
_entity_poly.entity_id
_entity_poly.type
_entity_poly.pdbx_seq_one_letter_code
_entity_poly.pdbx_strand_id
1 'polypeptide(L)'
;MGRFLNPDNSSFQDVINSEIYVDKTGLLDYTNSVINTTSKFICNSRPRRFGKSITADMMAAYYSMGCDSRELFMGYDISKKGSFEKYLNKYDVLHLDIQWCIEPAKGPENVVSYIIENTVAELKLAFPDVKVEGRVTLSDMLSQINAQTGKRFIVIIDEWDVLVRDEANNQSVQEEYINFLRGLFKGSSATRYIALAYLTGILPIKKLKTQSALNNFEEFTMISPGGFAHYIGFTEDEVKKLCEKSGRDFELVKKWYDGYLLGEYHIYNPKAVSNVIKWGNFQSYWSQTGTYDSIQPLINKDFDGLKSAIVEMISGAETEVKTTTFQNDMVTFRNKNDVMTLLIHLGYLAYDQKRQMAYIPNEEIRMEFMNAVEDSHWN
;
A
#
# COMPACT_ATOMS: atom_id res chain seq x y z
N MET A 1 -2.32 -20.94 -15.85
CA MET A 1 -2.20 -19.56 -15.34
C MET A 1 -0.76 -19.32 -14.94
N GLY A 2 -0.22 -18.13 -15.18
CA GLY A 2 1.07 -17.75 -14.61
C GLY A 2 0.92 -17.40 -13.13
N ARG A 3 1.99 -17.58 -12.36
CA ARG A 3 2.10 -17.14 -10.97
C ARG A 3 2.24 -15.62 -10.88
N PHE A 4 2.90 -14.99 -11.86
CA PHE A 4 3.15 -13.55 -11.90
C PHE A 4 2.42 -12.87 -13.06
N LEU A 5 2.34 -13.53 -14.21
CA LEU A 5 1.63 -13.05 -15.40
C LEU A 5 0.22 -13.62 -15.45
N ASN A 6 -0.74 -12.71 -15.58
CA ASN A 6 -2.17 -12.98 -15.72
C ASN A 6 -2.71 -13.88 -14.58
N PRO A 7 -2.66 -13.40 -13.32
CA PRO A 7 -3.26 -14.11 -12.19
C PRO A 7 -4.78 -14.26 -12.36
N ASP A 8 -5.37 -15.24 -11.68
CA ASP A 8 -6.82 -15.42 -11.68
C ASP A 8 -7.52 -14.42 -10.74
N ASN A 9 -8.81 -14.62 -10.54
CA ASN A 9 -9.64 -13.77 -9.70
C ASN A 9 -10.01 -14.42 -8.35
N SER A 10 -9.37 -15.54 -7.98
CA SER A 10 -9.71 -16.30 -6.77
C SER A 10 -9.48 -15.50 -5.49
N SER A 11 -8.34 -14.83 -5.36
CA SER A 11 -8.03 -13.99 -4.19
C SER A 11 -9.09 -12.90 -3.96
N PHE A 12 -9.55 -12.23 -5.02
CA PHE A 12 -10.58 -11.21 -4.90
C PHE A 12 -11.99 -11.80 -4.69
N GLN A 13 -12.27 -12.97 -5.28
CA GLN A 13 -13.49 -13.72 -5.02
C GLN A 13 -13.62 -14.08 -3.54
N ASP A 14 -12.54 -14.51 -2.88
CA ASP A 14 -12.53 -14.80 -1.43
C ASP A 14 -12.81 -13.56 -0.59
N VAL A 15 -12.31 -12.39 -1.01
CA VAL A 15 -12.62 -11.11 -0.37
C VAL A 15 -14.09 -10.77 -0.51
N ILE A 16 -14.69 -10.93 -1.69
CA ILE A 16 -16.13 -10.68 -1.90
C ILE A 16 -17.00 -11.67 -1.11
N ASN A 17 -16.57 -12.93 -1.02
CA ASN A 17 -17.26 -13.97 -0.26
C ASN A 17 -17.15 -13.79 1.26
N SER A 18 -16.30 -12.88 1.72
CA SER A 18 -16.14 -12.59 3.14
C SER A 18 -17.41 -11.93 3.70
N GLU A 19 -17.72 -12.28 4.96
CA GLU A 19 -18.89 -11.77 5.69
C GLU A 19 -19.00 -10.25 5.70
N ILE A 20 -17.85 -9.57 5.72
CA ILE A 20 -17.75 -8.12 5.70
C ILE A 20 -16.89 -7.71 4.50
N TYR A 21 -17.55 -7.14 3.51
CA TYR A 21 -16.93 -6.48 2.37
C TYR A 21 -17.54 -5.09 2.20
N VAL A 22 -16.68 -4.09 1.98
CA VAL A 22 -17.07 -2.72 1.66
C VAL A 22 -16.55 -2.42 0.27
N ASP A 23 -17.44 -2.00 -0.62
CA ASP A 23 -17.13 -1.76 -2.02
C ASP A 23 -16.18 -0.58 -2.18
N LYS A 24 -14.98 -0.85 -2.73
CA LYS A 24 -13.97 0.15 -3.12
C LYS A 24 -13.67 0.14 -4.61
N THR A 25 -14.51 -0.52 -5.41
CA THR A 25 -14.33 -0.66 -6.86
C THR A 25 -14.38 0.69 -7.60
N GLY A 26 -14.95 1.74 -6.99
CA GLY A 26 -14.87 3.10 -7.52
C GLY A 26 -13.44 3.59 -7.80
N LEU A 27 -12.43 3.03 -7.11
CA LEU A 27 -11.02 3.31 -7.39
C LEU A 27 -10.64 2.95 -8.83
N LEU A 28 -11.25 1.91 -9.39
CA LEU A 28 -10.98 1.44 -10.74
C LEU A 28 -11.36 2.48 -11.80
N ASP A 29 -12.36 3.34 -11.52
CA ASP A 29 -12.75 4.43 -12.43
C ASP A 29 -11.62 5.47 -12.55
N TYR A 30 -10.96 5.79 -11.43
CA TYR A 30 -9.78 6.65 -11.43
C TYR A 30 -8.63 6.00 -12.20
N THR A 31 -8.29 4.73 -11.90
CA THR A 31 -7.17 4.06 -12.59
C THR A 31 -7.46 3.89 -14.08
N ASN A 32 -8.71 3.64 -14.47
CA ASN A 32 -9.15 3.63 -15.87
C ASN A 32 -8.91 4.96 -16.59
N SER A 33 -9.12 6.08 -15.90
CA SER A 33 -8.94 7.42 -16.47
C SER A 33 -7.48 7.76 -16.76
N VAL A 34 -6.53 7.14 -16.05
CA VAL A 34 -5.11 7.41 -16.21
C VAL A 34 -4.36 6.36 -17.04
N ILE A 35 -4.99 5.23 -17.40
CA ILE A 35 -4.38 4.22 -18.28
C ILE A 35 -3.89 4.87 -19.58
N ASN A 36 -2.66 4.55 -19.98
CA ASN A 36 -1.99 5.10 -21.15
C ASN A 36 -1.72 6.62 -21.11
N THR A 37 -1.84 7.28 -19.97
CA THR A 37 -1.50 8.70 -19.79
C THR A 37 -0.12 8.88 -19.13
N THR A 38 0.29 10.12 -18.88
CA THR A 38 1.47 10.43 -18.07
C THR A 38 1.25 10.16 -16.57
N SER A 39 0.00 10.14 -16.11
CA SER A 39 -0.38 9.89 -14.70
C SER A 39 -0.57 8.41 -14.37
N LYS A 40 -0.13 7.51 -15.25
CA LYS A 40 -0.32 6.05 -15.14
C LYS A 40 0.56 5.35 -14.10
N PHE A 41 1.45 6.06 -13.43
CA PHE A 41 2.35 5.51 -12.42
C PHE A 41 1.86 5.97 -11.05
N ILE A 42 1.26 5.06 -10.29
CA ILE A 42 0.61 5.35 -9.00
C ILE A 42 1.33 4.58 -7.90
N CYS A 43 1.67 5.26 -6.81
CA CYS A 43 2.13 4.65 -5.58
C CYS A 43 1.16 5.02 -4.45
N ASN A 44 0.46 4.04 -3.88
CA ASN A 44 -0.46 4.24 -2.77
C ASN A 44 0.12 3.60 -1.51
N SER A 45 0.67 4.45 -0.64
CA SER A 45 1.33 4.04 0.60
C SER A 45 0.42 4.25 1.80
N ARG A 46 0.11 3.16 2.51
CA ARG A 46 -0.82 3.16 3.65
C ARG A 46 -0.46 2.11 4.70
N PRO A 47 -0.86 2.30 5.97
CA PRO A 47 -0.48 1.43 7.06
C PRO A 47 -0.88 -0.03 6.86
N ARG A 48 -0.34 -0.91 7.70
CA ARG A 48 -0.78 -2.31 7.74
C ARG A 48 -2.29 -2.38 8.01
N ARG A 49 -2.96 -3.38 7.45
CA ARG A 49 -4.40 -3.66 7.65
C ARG A 49 -5.38 -2.64 7.05
N PHE A 50 -4.91 -1.70 6.24
CA PHE A 50 -5.73 -0.80 5.41
C PHE A 50 -6.05 -1.35 4.01
N GLY A 51 -6.18 -2.67 3.86
CA GLY A 51 -6.67 -3.30 2.63
C GLY A 51 -5.77 -3.15 1.38
N LYS A 52 -4.44 -3.04 1.55
CA LYS A 52 -3.46 -2.97 0.45
C LYS A 52 -3.61 -4.11 -0.56
N SER A 53 -3.43 -5.34 -0.09
CA SER A 53 -3.52 -6.56 -0.91
C SER A 53 -4.91 -6.74 -1.51
N ILE A 54 -5.98 -6.44 -0.76
CA ILE A 54 -7.35 -6.44 -1.28
C ILE A 54 -7.48 -5.55 -2.53
N THR A 55 -6.89 -4.36 -2.51
CA THR A 55 -6.91 -3.47 -3.68
C THR A 55 -6.05 -4.01 -4.83
N ALA A 56 -4.88 -4.59 -4.54
CA ALA A 56 -4.05 -5.21 -5.56
C ALA A 56 -4.77 -6.39 -6.25
N ASP A 57 -5.39 -7.28 -5.45
CA ASP A 57 -6.20 -8.40 -5.93
C ASP A 57 -7.42 -7.93 -6.74
N MET A 58 -8.12 -6.89 -6.27
CA MET A 58 -9.23 -6.27 -7.01
C MET A 58 -8.78 -5.77 -8.39
N MET A 59 -7.65 -5.06 -8.45
CA MET A 59 -7.11 -4.55 -9.71
C MET A 59 -6.64 -5.69 -10.62
N ALA A 60 -6.00 -6.72 -10.07
CA ALA A 60 -5.57 -7.89 -10.83
C ALA A 60 -6.77 -8.62 -11.45
N ALA A 61 -7.81 -8.90 -10.65
CA ALA A 61 -9.06 -9.50 -11.11
C ALA A 61 -9.74 -8.65 -12.19
N TYR A 62 -9.78 -7.33 -12.02
CA TYR A 62 -10.44 -6.43 -12.98
C TYR A 62 -9.71 -6.33 -14.32
N TYR A 63 -8.38 -6.22 -14.31
CA TYR A 63 -7.62 -5.94 -15.52
C TYR A 63 -7.14 -7.17 -16.27
N SER A 64 -6.88 -8.27 -15.56
CA SER A 64 -6.19 -9.42 -16.14
C SER A 64 -7.02 -10.12 -17.20
N MET A 65 -6.46 -10.30 -18.39
CA MET A 65 -7.06 -11.13 -19.44
C MET A 65 -6.96 -12.64 -19.17
N GLY A 66 -6.35 -13.04 -18.06
CA GLY A 66 -6.24 -14.44 -17.66
C GLY A 66 -7.54 -15.05 -17.15
N CYS A 67 -8.49 -14.23 -16.68
CA CYS A 67 -9.75 -14.68 -16.10
C CYS A 67 -10.95 -13.96 -16.71
N ASP A 68 -12.14 -14.51 -16.47
CA ASP A 68 -13.40 -13.81 -16.64
C ASP A 68 -13.92 -13.43 -15.24
N SER A 69 -13.91 -12.13 -14.97
CA SER A 69 -14.28 -11.56 -13.67
C SER A 69 -15.54 -10.72 -13.75
N ARG A 70 -16.27 -10.73 -14.88
CA ARG A 70 -17.42 -9.84 -15.10
C ARG A 70 -18.42 -9.90 -13.95
N GLU A 71 -18.86 -11.10 -13.59
CA GLU A 71 -19.85 -11.33 -12.54
C GLU A 71 -19.36 -10.90 -11.15
N LEU A 72 -18.05 -10.95 -10.88
CA LEU A 72 -17.47 -10.47 -9.61
C LEU A 72 -17.69 -8.98 -9.39
N PHE A 73 -17.73 -8.20 -10.47
CA PHE A 73 -17.90 -6.76 -10.40
C PHE A 73 -19.36 -6.32 -10.56
N MET A 74 -20.26 -7.23 -10.94
CA MET A 74 -21.68 -6.93 -11.09
C MET A 74 -22.30 -6.57 -9.74
N GLY A 75 -22.95 -5.42 -9.68
CA GLY A 75 -23.58 -4.90 -8.46
C GLY A 75 -22.72 -3.90 -7.67
N TYR A 76 -21.44 -3.76 -8.02
CA TYR A 76 -20.53 -2.79 -7.41
C TYR A 76 -20.42 -1.49 -8.23
N ASP A 77 -19.86 -0.45 -7.62
CA ASP A 77 -19.82 0.91 -8.17
C ASP A 77 -19.13 1.00 -9.53
N ILE A 78 -18.08 0.21 -9.77
CA ILE A 78 -17.41 0.20 -11.08
C ILE A 78 -18.33 -0.25 -12.21
N SER A 79 -19.26 -1.20 -11.98
CA SER A 79 -20.16 -1.71 -13.03
C SER A 79 -21.12 -0.64 -13.56
N LYS A 80 -21.33 0.43 -12.81
CA LYS A 80 -22.18 1.57 -13.18
C LYS A 80 -21.44 2.59 -14.05
N LYS A 81 -20.12 2.44 -14.26
CA LYS A 81 -19.27 3.38 -14.99
C LYS A 81 -19.16 3.01 -16.46
N GLY A 82 -19.19 4.00 -17.34
CA GLY A 82 -18.98 3.78 -18.79
C GLY A 82 -17.59 3.21 -19.14
N SER A 83 -16.62 3.32 -18.23
CA SER A 83 -15.29 2.73 -18.37
C SER A 83 -15.25 1.22 -18.12
N PHE A 84 -16.27 0.64 -17.48
CA PHE A 84 -16.25 -0.73 -16.96
C PHE A 84 -15.83 -1.79 -17.99
N GLU A 85 -16.63 -1.98 -19.05
CA GLU A 85 -16.41 -3.00 -20.08
C GLU A 85 -15.18 -2.74 -20.96
N LYS A 86 -14.74 -1.48 -21.01
CA LYS A 86 -13.62 -1.05 -21.85
C LYS A 86 -12.29 -1.63 -21.35
N TYR A 87 -12.13 -1.78 -20.04
CA TYR A 87 -10.87 -2.21 -19.43
C TYR A 87 -10.95 -3.59 -18.75
N LEU A 88 -12.16 -4.08 -18.45
CA LEU A 88 -12.41 -5.37 -17.82
C LEU A 88 -11.77 -6.52 -18.62
N ASN A 89 -10.83 -7.22 -17.98
CA ASN A 89 -10.10 -8.37 -18.49
C ASN A 89 -9.47 -8.14 -19.88
N LYS A 90 -8.90 -6.94 -20.13
CA LYS A 90 -8.30 -6.53 -21.43
C LYS A 90 -6.78 -6.43 -21.45
N TYR A 91 -6.08 -6.67 -20.34
CA TYR A 91 -4.64 -6.45 -20.24
C TYR A 91 -3.87 -7.67 -19.78
N ASP A 92 -2.65 -7.80 -20.29
CA ASP A 92 -1.63 -8.64 -19.68
C ASP A 92 -1.17 -7.98 -18.37
N VAL A 93 -1.45 -8.63 -17.24
CA VAL A 93 -1.17 -8.10 -15.89
C VAL A 93 0.01 -8.83 -15.27
N LEU A 94 1.00 -8.08 -14.80
CA LEU A 94 2.03 -8.56 -13.88
C LEU A 94 1.62 -8.22 -12.46
N HIS A 95 1.46 -9.22 -11.59
CA HIS A 95 1.17 -9.04 -10.18
C HIS A 95 2.30 -9.62 -9.34
N LEU A 96 3.00 -8.77 -8.60
CA LEU A 96 4.16 -9.13 -7.78
C LEU A 96 3.88 -8.82 -6.31
N ASP A 97 3.74 -9.85 -5.48
CA ASP A 97 3.82 -9.72 -4.01
C ASP A 97 5.29 -9.91 -3.60
N ILE A 98 5.96 -8.82 -3.22
CA ILE A 98 7.39 -8.85 -2.90
C ILE A 98 7.66 -9.58 -1.58
N GLN A 99 6.78 -9.44 -0.59
CA GLN A 99 6.90 -10.12 0.70
C GLN A 99 6.86 -11.63 0.51
N TRP A 100 5.93 -12.11 -0.33
CA TRP A 100 5.81 -13.53 -0.63
C TRP A 100 6.99 -14.06 -1.45
N CYS A 101 7.64 -13.24 -2.27
CA CYS A 101 8.81 -13.66 -3.04
C CYS A 101 10.05 -13.94 -2.18
N ILE A 102 10.14 -13.44 -0.94
CA ILE A 102 11.33 -13.58 -0.08
C ILE A 102 11.65 -15.04 0.24
N GLU A 103 10.65 -15.82 0.68
CA GLU A 103 10.88 -17.22 1.07
C GLU A 103 11.26 -18.11 -0.15
N PRO A 104 10.54 -18.07 -1.28
CA PRO A 104 10.89 -18.86 -2.47
C PRO A 104 12.22 -18.45 -3.09
N ALA A 105 12.61 -17.17 -2.97
CA ALA A 105 13.92 -16.69 -3.36
C ALA A 105 15.06 -17.17 -2.44
N LYS A 106 14.73 -17.74 -1.27
CA LYS A 106 15.69 -18.14 -0.22
C LYS A 106 16.44 -16.95 0.37
N GLY A 107 15.72 -15.87 0.62
CA GLY A 107 16.25 -14.68 1.26
C GLY A 107 16.18 -13.42 0.40
N PRO A 108 16.33 -12.26 1.03
CA PRO A 108 16.16 -10.95 0.40
C PRO A 108 17.17 -10.67 -0.73
N GLU A 109 18.37 -11.26 -0.67
CA GLU A 109 19.44 -11.08 -1.66
C GLU A 109 19.08 -11.65 -3.03
N ASN A 110 18.15 -12.60 -3.10
CA ASN A 110 17.84 -13.32 -4.33
C ASN A 110 16.48 -12.90 -4.93
N VAL A 111 15.72 -12.02 -4.27
CA VAL A 111 14.35 -11.66 -4.66
C VAL A 111 14.29 -11.09 -6.08
N VAL A 112 15.22 -10.19 -6.43
CA VAL A 112 15.25 -9.58 -7.76
C VAL A 112 15.49 -10.62 -8.84
N SER A 113 16.51 -11.47 -8.66
CA SER A 113 16.81 -12.55 -9.60
C SER A 113 15.63 -13.53 -9.72
N TYR A 114 15.02 -13.89 -8.60
CA TYR A 114 13.84 -14.75 -8.56
C TYR A 114 12.66 -14.18 -9.36
N ILE A 115 12.31 -12.90 -9.16
CA ILE A 115 11.23 -12.23 -9.89
C ILE A 115 11.55 -12.21 -11.39
N ILE A 116 12.77 -11.83 -11.77
CA ILE A 116 13.18 -11.75 -13.18
C ILE A 116 13.06 -13.13 -13.85
N GLU A 117 13.68 -14.15 -13.28
CA GLU A 117 13.73 -15.49 -13.87
C GLU A 117 12.32 -16.07 -14.11
N ASN A 118 11.46 -16.03 -13.08
CA ASN A 118 10.14 -16.62 -13.16
C ASN A 118 9.19 -15.80 -14.06
N THR A 119 9.20 -14.47 -13.94
CA THR A 119 8.32 -13.62 -14.77
C THR A 119 8.73 -13.71 -16.25
N VAL A 120 10.04 -13.73 -16.55
CA VAL A 120 10.54 -13.91 -17.91
C VAL A 120 10.15 -15.28 -18.47
N ALA A 121 10.23 -16.34 -17.67
CA ALA A 121 9.80 -17.68 -18.10
C ALA A 121 8.32 -17.69 -18.49
N GLU A 122 7.45 -17.08 -17.69
CA GLU A 122 6.01 -16.98 -17.99
C GLU A 122 5.74 -16.12 -19.23
N LEU A 123 6.44 -15.00 -19.39
CA LEU A 123 6.33 -14.15 -20.57
C LEU A 123 6.75 -14.89 -21.84
N LYS A 124 7.82 -15.70 -21.80
CA LYS A 124 8.24 -16.51 -22.95
C LYS A 124 7.18 -17.56 -23.34
N LEU A 125 6.50 -18.14 -22.36
CA LEU A 125 5.40 -19.08 -22.60
C LEU A 125 4.15 -18.39 -23.17
N ALA A 126 3.83 -17.19 -22.68
CA ALA A 126 2.67 -16.42 -23.15
C ALA A 126 2.90 -15.77 -24.52
N PHE A 127 4.16 -15.53 -24.89
CA PHE A 127 4.56 -14.88 -26.14
C PHE A 127 5.60 -15.71 -26.91
N PRO A 128 5.25 -16.93 -27.36
CA PRO A 128 6.21 -17.86 -27.98
C PRO A 128 6.77 -17.35 -29.32
N ASP A 129 6.02 -16.48 -30.01
CA ASP A 129 6.41 -15.90 -31.30
C ASP A 129 7.33 -14.69 -31.17
N VAL A 130 7.51 -14.15 -29.95
CA VAL A 130 8.39 -13.00 -29.71
C VAL A 130 9.84 -13.48 -29.69
N LYS A 131 10.63 -12.99 -30.63
CA LYS A 131 12.07 -13.27 -30.68
C LYS A 131 12.75 -12.48 -29.57
N VAL A 132 13.37 -13.20 -28.63
CA VAL A 132 14.11 -12.59 -27.52
C VAL A 132 15.59 -12.55 -27.87
N GLU A 133 16.14 -11.34 -27.97
CA GLU A 133 17.57 -11.11 -28.21
C GLU A 133 18.26 -10.52 -26.98
N GLY A 134 19.52 -10.91 -26.75
CA GLY A 134 20.38 -10.32 -25.72
C GLY A 134 20.07 -10.75 -24.28
N ARG A 135 20.53 -9.94 -23.31
CA ARG A 135 20.36 -10.19 -21.87
C ARG A 135 18.90 -9.99 -21.49
N VAL A 136 18.32 -10.94 -20.75
CA VAL A 136 16.89 -10.94 -20.44
C VAL A 136 16.65 -10.31 -19.07
N THR A 137 16.70 -8.98 -18.99
CA THR A 137 16.08 -8.28 -17.86
C THR A 137 14.56 -8.27 -18.07
N LEU A 138 13.79 -8.03 -17.00
CA LEU A 138 12.33 -7.92 -17.12
C LEU A 138 11.92 -6.75 -18.02
N SER A 139 12.56 -5.59 -17.86
CA SER A 139 12.27 -4.40 -18.68
C SER A 139 12.59 -4.64 -20.16
N ASP A 140 13.69 -5.34 -20.47
CA ASP A 140 14.04 -5.69 -21.85
C ASP A 140 13.01 -6.65 -22.45
N MET A 141 12.57 -7.67 -21.69
CA MET A 141 11.53 -8.60 -22.16
C MET A 141 10.22 -7.88 -22.50
N LEU A 142 9.73 -7.00 -21.61
CA LEU A 142 8.50 -6.24 -21.84
C LEU A 142 8.63 -5.28 -23.02
N SER A 143 9.80 -4.64 -23.16
CA SER A 143 10.12 -3.77 -24.29
C SER A 143 10.11 -4.54 -25.62
N GLN A 144 10.73 -5.73 -25.67
CA GLN A 144 10.77 -6.55 -26.88
C GLN A 144 9.39 -7.10 -27.27
N ILE A 145 8.57 -7.52 -26.29
CA ILE A 145 7.18 -7.91 -26.56
C ILE A 145 6.41 -6.72 -27.11
N ASN A 146 6.51 -5.54 -26.49
CA ASN A 146 5.83 -4.35 -26.97
C ASN A 146 6.26 -3.96 -28.39
N ALA A 147 7.54 -4.02 -28.71
CA ALA A 147 8.05 -3.69 -30.04
C ALA A 147 7.50 -4.61 -31.14
N GLN A 148 7.30 -5.89 -30.85
CA GLN A 148 6.84 -6.88 -31.83
C GLN A 148 5.32 -7.02 -31.90
N THR A 149 4.62 -6.77 -30.79
CA THR A 149 3.17 -7.04 -30.67
C THR A 149 2.32 -5.79 -30.47
N GLY A 150 2.93 -4.66 -30.11
CA GLY A 150 2.24 -3.44 -29.68
C GLY A 150 1.60 -3.54 -28.28
N LYS A 151 1.64 -4.70 -27.63
CA LYS A 151 0.99 -4.92 -26.33
C LYS A 151 1.63 -4.08 -25.22
N ARG A 152 0.78 -3.62 -24.30
CA ARG A 152 1.19 -2.93 -23.08
C ARG A 152 0.67 -3.68 -21.86
N PHE A 153 1.43 -3.58 -20.77
CA PHE A 153 1.22 -4.33 -19.55
C PHE A 153 0.66 -3.44 -18.44
N ILE A 154 -0.16 -4.02 -17.58
CA ILE A 154 -0.48 -3.44 -16.27
C ILE A 154 0.43 -4.10 -15.24
N VAL A 155 1.15 -3.31 -14.45
CA VAL A 155 2.09 -3.81 -13.43
C VAL A 155 1.59 -3.44 -12.05
N ILE A 156 1.34 -4.43 -11.21
CA ILE A 156 0.87 -4.27 -9.83
C ILE A 156 1.95 -4.85 -8.92
N ILE A 157 2.46 -4.06 -7.98
CA ILE A 157 3.43 -4.49 -6.99
C ILE A 157 2.86 -4.26 -5.59
N ASP A 158 2.59 -5.33 -4.87
CA ASP A 158 2.20 -5.32 -3.46
C ASP A 158 3.42 -5.47 -2.54
N GLU A 159 3.33 -4.87 -1.36
CA GLU A 159 4.42 -4.74 -0.39
C GLU A 159 5.74 -4.27 -1.03
N TRP A 160 5.66 -3.30 -1.95
CA TRP A 160 6.83 -2.85 -2.73
C TRP A 160 7.97 -2.37 -1.84
N ASP A 161 7.68 -1.83 -0.65
CA ASP A 161 8.64 -1.25 0.28
C ASP A 161 9.25 -2.26 1.26
N VAL A 162 8.84 -3.54 1.24
CA VAL A 162 9.28 -4.54 2.24
C VAL A 162 10.80 -4.67 2.31
N LEU A 163 11.50 -4.73 1.17
CA LEU A 163 12.96 -4.80 1.14
C LEU A 163 13.62 -3.45 1.50
N VAL A 164 12.90 -2.33 1.41
CA VAL A 164 13.41 -1.03 1.89
C VAL A 164 13.27 -0.92 3.41
N ARG A 165 12.20 -1.51 3.96
CA ARG A 165 11.81 -1.43 5.36
C ARG A 165 12.51 -2.46 6.23
N ASP A 166 12.48 -3.72 5.83
CA ASP A 166 12.91 -4.84 6.66
C ASP A 166 14.43 -5.06 6.52
N GLU A 167 14.98 -4.79 5.33
CA GLU A 167 16.41 -4.82 5.04
C GLU A 167 17.05 -3.42 5.17
N ALA A 168 16.56 -2.60 6.11
CA ALA A 168 16.95 -1.19 6.26
C ALA A 168 18.46 -0.97 6.46
N ASN A 169 19.16 -1.96 7.03
CA ASN A 169 20.61 -1.95 7.28
C ASN A 169 21.42 -2.68 6.20
N ASN A 170 20.77 -3.29 5.20
CA ASN A 170 21.42 -4.04 4.12
C ASN A 170 21.39 -3.21 2.82
N GLN A 171 22.39 -2.34 2.67
CA GLN A 171 22.47 -1.41 1.54
C GLN A 171 22.56 -2.13 0.19
N SER A 172 23.21 -3.29 0.12
CA SER A 172 23.36 -4.06 -1.13
C SER A 172 22.01 -4.51 -1.67
N VAL A 173 21.18 -5.12 -0.83
CA VAL A 173 19.83 -5.58 -1.20
C VAL A 173 18.97 -4.40 -1.64
N GLN A 174 18.97 -3.30 -0.87
CA GLN A 174 18.18 -2.12 -1.22
C GLN A 174 18.62 -1.52 -2.56
N GLU A 175 19.92 -1.40 -2.81
CA GLU A 175 20.42 -0.83 -4.07
C GLU A 175 20.08 -1.71 -5.26
N GLU A 176 20.23 -3.03 -5.14
CA GLU A 176 19.83 -3.98 -6.19
C GLU A 176 18.34 -3.85 -6.51
N TYR A 177 17.49 -3.89 -5.49
CA TYR A 177 16.04 -3.83 -5.66
C TYR A 177 15.57 -2.48 -6.20
N ILE A 178 16.10 -1.36 -5.70
CA ILE A 178 15.79 -0.03 -6.25
C ILE A 178 16.27 0.10 -7.70
N ASN A 179 17.42 -0.48 -8.06
CA ASN A 179 17.89 -0.48 -9.45
C ASN A 179 17.01 -1.35 -10.35
N PHE A 180 16.49 -2.47 -9.86
CA PHE A 180 15.47 -3.25 -10.56
C PHE A 180 14.21 -2.42 -10.85
N LEU A 181 13.63 -1.76 -9.83
CA LEU A 181 12.44 -0.92 -10.02
C LEU A 181 12.72 0.25 -10.98
N ARG A 182 13.90 0.87 -10.89
CA ARG A 182 14.31 1.93 -11.85
C ARG A 182 14.41 1.40 -13.26
N GLY A 183 14.98 0.22 -13.48
CA GLY A 183 15.05 -0.41 -14.80
C GLY A 183 13.67 -0.69 -15.39
N LEU A 184 12.71 -1.08 -14.54
CA LEU A 184 11.33 -1.39 -14.95
C LEU A 184 10.48 -0.14 -15.24
N PHE A 185 10.65 0.94 -14.47
CA PHE A 185 9.73 2.09 -14.53
C PHE A 185 10.33 3.40 -15.04
N LYS A 186 11.66 3.57 -15.06
CA LYS A 186 12.29 4.80 -15.55
C LYS A 186 12.62 4.73 -17.04
N GLY A 187 12.65 5.92 -17.65
CA GLY A 187 13.04 6.12 -19.04
C GLY A 187 11.85 6.13 -20.01
N SER A 188 12.10 6.65 -21.21
CA SER A 188 11.09 6.77 -22.27
C SER A 188 10.57 5.40 -22.74
N SER A 189 11.38 4.34 -22.63
CA SER A 189 10.99 2.97 -22.97
C SER A 189 9.91 2.41 -22.06
N ALA A 190 9.98 2.64 -20.74
CA ALA A 190 8.96 2.19 -19.79
C ALA A 190 7.56 2.72 -20.13
N THR A 191 7.49 3.95 -20.63
CA THR A 191 6.22 4.54 -21.07
C THR A 191 5.62 3.84 -22.30
N ARG A 192 6.42 3.14 -23.11
CA ARG A 192 5.93 2.44 -24.32
C ARG A 192 5.24 1.12 -24.01
N TYR A 193 5.77 0.36 -23.06
CA TYR A 193 5.27 -0.98 -22.71
C TYR A 193 4.38 -1.02 -21.46
N ILE A 194 4.34 0.02 -20.62
CA ILE A 194 3.44 0.07 -19.45
C ILE A 194 2.16 0.85 -19.78
N ALA A 195 1.01 0.23 -19.58
CA ALA A 195 -0.31 0.87 -19.65
C ALA A 195 -0.70 1.52 -18.32
N LEU A 196 -0.38 0.86 -17.20
CA LEU A 196 -0.60 1.31 -15.82
C LEU A 196 0.44 0.63 -14.90
N ALA A 197 0.96 1.35 -13.92
CA ALA A 197 1.74 0.78 -12.83
C ALA A 197 1.12 1.22 -11.50
N TYR A 198 0.85 0.26 -10.61
CA TYR A 198 0.30 0.48 -9.29
C TYR A 198 1.17 -0.19 -8.24
N LEU A 199 1.78 0.61 -7.37
CA LEU A 199 2.60 0.16 -6.25
C LEU A 199 1.81 0.41 -4.97
N THR A 200 1.81 -0.55 -4.05
CA THR A 200 1.29 -0.33 -2.70
C THR A 200 2.21 -0.93 -1.65
N GLY A 201 2.30 -0.25 -0.51
CA GLY A 201 3.26 -0.52 0.54
C GLY A 201 2.97 0.35 1.76
N ILE A 202 3.80 0.27 2.79
CA ILE A 202 3.63 1.11 3.98
C ILE A 202 4.28 2.48 3.76
N LEU A 203 5.54 2.48 3.35
CA LEU A 203 6.32 3.70 3.19
C LEU A 203 6.10 4.35 1.81
N PRO A 204 6.16 5.69 1.73
CA PRO A 204 6.31 6.41 0.47
C PRO A 204 7.64 6.08 -0.21
N ILE A 205 7.81 6.50 -1.47
CA ILE A 205 8.99 6.16 -2.28
C ILE A 205 10.25 6.78 -1.66
N LYS A 206 11.28 5.96 -1.43
CA LYS A 206 12.54 6.38 -0.81
C LYS A 206 13.16 7.58 -1.53
N LYS A 207 13.53 8.62 -0.76
CA LYS A 207 14.27 9.79 -1.26
C LYS A 207 15.77 9.48 -1.20
N LEU A 208 16.45 9.43 -2.34
CA LEU A 208 17.89 9.14 -2.40
C LEU A 208 18.68 10.41 -2.74
N LYS A 209 19.35 11.00 -1.73
CA LYS A 209 20.32 12.12 -1.72
C LYS A 209 19.98 13.41 -2.50
N THR A 210 19.41 13.32 -3.70
CA THR A 210 18.96 14.44 -4.55
C THR A 210 17.69 14.14 -5.38
N GLN A 211 17.21 12.89 -5.47
CA GLN A 211 16.00 12.52 -6.22
C GLN A 211 15.24 11.35 -5.56
N SER A 212 13.91 11.28 -5.72
CA SER A 212 13.16 10.07 -5.36
C SER A 212 13.56 8.90 -6.27
N ALA A 213 13.61 7.70 -5.69
CA ALA A 213 14.01 6.48 -6.40
C ALA A 213 13.22 6.29 -7.69
N LEU A 214 11.92 6.64 -7.67
CA LEU A 214 10.94 6.56 -8.75
C LEU A 214 10.13 7.86 -8.88
N ASN A 215 10.75 8.94 -9.35
CA ASN A 215 10.17 10.29 -9.41
C ASN A 215 9.05 10.50 -10.46
N ASN A 216 8.73 9.48 -11.25
CA ASN A 216 7.64 9.51 -12.22
C ASN A 216 6.30 9.01 -11.64
N PHE A 217 6.27 8.59 -10.36
CA PHE A 217 5.08 8.13 -9.68
C PHE A 217 4.35 9.27 -8.98
N GLU A 218 3.03 9.28 -9.10
CA GLU A 218 2.15 10.05 -8.23
C GLU A 218 2.01 9.29 -6.90
N GLU A 219 2.34 9.94 -5.79
CA GLU A 219 2.35 9.33 -4.45
C GLU A 219 1.12 9.76 -3.65
N PHE A 220 0.28 8.78 -3.27
CA PHE A 220 -0.83 8.94 -2.34
C PHE A 220 -0.43 8.34 -1.00
N THR A 221 -0.46 9.13 0.07
CA THR A 221 0.09 8.74 1.36
C THR A 221 -0.77 9.22 2.54
N MET A 222 -0.49 8.75 3.75
CA MET A 222 -1.18 9.21 4.97
C MET A 222 -1.05 10.72 5.25
N ILE A 223 0.00 11.39 4.74
CA ILE A 223 0.19 12.84 4.92
C ILE A 223 -0.36 13.66 3.74
N SER A 224 -0.62 13.00 2.61
CA SER A 224 -1.13 13.61 1.38
C SER A 224 -1.92 12.56 0.60
N PRO A 225 -3.18 12.30 1.01
CA PRO A 225 -3.96 11.19 0.47
C PRO A 225 -4.62 11.51 -0.88
N GLY A 226 -4.70 12.79 -1.25
CA GLY A 226 -5.29 13.24 -2.52
C GLY A 226 -6.68 12.65 -2.79
N GLY A 227 -6.94 12.30 -4.05
CA GLY A 227 -8.20 11.65 -4.47
C GLY A 227 -8.38 10.21 -3.97
N PHE A 228 -7.43 9.66 -3.21
CA PHE A 228 -7.46 8.29 -2.69
C PHE A 228 -7.99 8.19 -1.26
N ALA A 229 -8.19 9.33 -0.58
CA ALA A 229 -8.55 9.39 0.83
C ALA A 229 -9.68 8.40 1.22
N HIS A 230 -10.80 8.40 0.49
CA HIS A 230 -11.95 7.54 0.78
C HIS A 230 -11.79 6.07 0.34
N TYR A 231 -10.71 5.72 -0.36
CA TYR A 231 -10.37 4.34 -0.73
C TYR A 231 -9.33 3.68 0.20
N ILE A 232 -8.68 4.44 1.08
CA ILE A 232 -7.59 3.94 1.93
C ILE A 232 -8.10 3.01 3.05
N GLY A 233 -9.30 3.27 3.60
CA GLY A 233 -9.93 2.45 4.64
C GLY A 233 -11.45 2.55 4.57
N PHE A 234 -12.13 2.33 5.70
CA PHE A 234 -13.58 2.56 5.77
C PHE A 234 -13.88 3.99 6.16
N THR A 235 -14.81 4.63 5.46
CA THR A 235 -15.33 5.95 5.79
C THR A 235 -16.31 5.86 6.95
N GLU A 236 -16.53 6.97 7.66
CA GLU A 236 -17.52 7.04 8.73
C GLU A 236 -18.92 6.53 8.31
N ASP A 237 -19.39 6.92 7.12
CA ASP A 237 -20.69 6.49 6.59
C ASP A 237 -20.76 4.98 6.35
N GLU A 238 -19.66 4.37 5.90
CA GLU A 238 -19.59 2.92 5.70
C GLU A 238 -19.58 2.19 7.06
N VAL A 239 -18.83 2.69 8.04
CA VAL A 239 -18.79 2.12 9.40
C VAL A 239 -20.16 2.23 10.07
N LYS A 240 -20.84 3.36 9.91
CA LYS A 240 -22.21 3.56 10.45
C LYS A 240 -23.18 2.53 9.88
N LYS A 241 -23.18 2.32 8.56
CA LYS A 241 -24.00 1.28 7.90
C LYS A 241 -23.68 -0.13 8.40
N LEU A 242 -22.39 -0.44 8.61
CA LEU A 242 -21.98 -1.73 9.19
C LEU A 242 -22.50 -1.90 10.61
N CYS A 243 -22.43 -0.86 11.44
CA CYS A 243 -22.95 -0.87 12.81
C CYS A 243 -24.46 -1.07 12.84
N GLU A 244 -25.21 -0.35 12.00
CA GLU A 244 -26.66 -0.49 11.86
C GLU A 244 -27.06 -1.92 11.45
N LYS A 245 -26.37 -2.51 10.46
CA LYS A 245 -26.64 -3.87 9.99
C LYS A 245 -26.35 -4.95 11.04
N SER A 246 -25.36 -4.72 11.89
CA SER A 246 -24.88 -5.70 12.89
C SER A 246 -25.39 -5.45 14.31
N GLY A 247 -26.15 -4.38 14.53
CA GLY A 247 -26.63 -3.98 15.85
C GLY A 247 -25.53 -3.53 16.81
N ARG A 248 -24.41 -2.98 16.29
CA ARG A 248 -23.31 -2.44 17.10
C ARG A 248 -23.54 -0.97 17.39
N ASP A 249 -23.07 -0.52 18.55
CA ASP A 249 -23.11 0.88 18.94
C ASP A 249 -22.04 1.66 18.15
N PHE A 250 -22.50 2.49 17.22
CA PHE A 250 -21.64 3.31 16.38
C PHE A 250 -20.81 4.31 17.20
N GLU A 251 -21.35 4.92 18.25
CA GLU A 251 -20.60 5.90 19.05
C GLU A 251 -19.45 5.22 19.82
N LEU A 252 -19.68 3.98 20.28
CA LEU A 252 -18.63 3.19 20.92
C LEU A 252 -17.58 2.71 19.91
N VAL A 253 -17.97 2.32 18.69
CA VAL A 253 -17.05 1.99 17.59
C VAL A 253 -16.23 3.21 17.18
N LYS A 254 -16.87 4.38 17.06
CA LYS A 254 -16.21 5.65 16.78
C LYS A 254 -15.15 5.97 17.83
N LYS A 255 -15.50 5.91 19.12
CA LYS A 255 -14.54 6.14 20.21
C LYS A 255 -13.30 5.24 20.12
N TRP A 256 -13.48 3.96 19.77
CA TRP A 256 -12.38 3.00 19.75
C TRP A 256 -11.52 3.03 18.48
N TYR A 257 -12.12 3.32 17.33
CA TYR A 257 -11.50 3.04 16.03
C TYR A 257 -11.50 4.21 15.03
N ASP A 258 -12.17 5.33 15.32
CA ASP A 258 -12.08 6.57 14.53
C ASP A 258 -10.84 7.38 14.91
N GLY A 259 -10.16 7.98 13.93
CA GLY A 259 -9.06 8.87 14.25
C GLY A 259 -8.13 9.26 13.11
N TYR A 260 -8.30 8.73 11.90
CA TYR A 260 -7.47 9.13 10.77
C TYR A 260 -8.24 10.12 9.88
N LEU A 261 -7.90 11.41 10.01
CA LEU A 261 -8.41 12.44 9.11
C LEU A 261 -7.59 12.48 7.82
N LEU A 262 -8.14 11.95 6.73
CA LEU A 262 -7.52 11.97 5.40
C LEU A 262 -8.30 12.90 4.48
N GLY A 263 -7.74 14.10 4.21
CA GLY A 263 -8.46 15.16 3.51
C GLY A 263 -9.63 15.65 4.34
N GLU A 264 -10.85 15.27 3.97
CA GLU A 264 -12.08 15.59 4.72
C GLU A 264 -12.77 14.34 5.26
N TYR A 265 -12.17 13.16 5.07
CA TYR A 265 -12.75 11.89 5.46
C TYR A 265 -12.16 11.40 6.79
N HIS A 266 -13.06 11.03 7.69
CA HIS A 266 -12.73 10.15 8.81
C HIS A 266 -12.59 8.72 8.30
N ILE A 267 -11.37 8.19 8.39
CA ILE A 267 -11.01 6.87 7.91
C ILE A 267 -10.72 5.95 9.09
N TYR A 268 -11.30 4.77 9.03
CA TYR A 268 -11.20 3.72 10.03
C TYR A 268 -10.36 2.57 9.47
N ASN A 269 -9.62 1.90 10.35
CA ASN A 269 -8.89 0.68 10.01
C ASN A 269 -9.88 -0.46 9.65
N PRO A 270 -9.88 -0.97 8.40
CA PRO A 270 -10.80 -2.02 7.97
C PRO A 270 -10.75 -3.29 8.81
N LYS A 271 -9.57 -3.72 9.26
CA LYS A 271 -9.43 -4.95 10.05
C LYS A 271 -10.01 -4.79 11.45
N ALA A 272 -9.76 -3.66 12.11
CA ALA A 272 -10.29 -3.36 13.42
C ALA A 272 -11.83 -3.28 13.39
N VAL A 273 -12.38 -2.51 12.44
CA VAL A 273 -13.84 -2.41 12.25
C VAL A 273 -14.44 -3.78 11.93
N SER A 274 -13.91 -4.51 10.95
CA SER A 274 -14.45 -5.84 10.62
C SER A 274 -14.44 -6.80 11.81
N ASN A 275 -13.40 -6.76 12.65
CA ASN A 275 -13.34 -7.60 13.84
C ASN A 275 -14.37 -7.20 14.91
N VAL A 276 -14.55 -5.90 15.21
CA VAL A 276 -15.55 -5.49 16.21
C VAL A 276 -16.98 -5.71 15.70
N ILE A 277 -17.24 -5.52 14.41
CA ILE A 277 -18.53 -5.83 13.80
C ILE A 277 -18.85 -7.32 13.97
N LYS A 278 -17.89 -8.19 13.62
CA LYS A 278 -18.03 -9.65 13.69
C LYS A 278 -18.17 -10.16 15.13
N TRP A 279 -17.25 -9.77 16.01
CA TRP A 279 -17.13 -10.38 17.34
C TRP A 279 -17.77 -9.58 18.47
N GLY A 280 -17.92 -8.26 18.30
CA GLY A 280 -18.51 -7.37 19.30
C GLY A 280 -17.57 -6.98 20.46
N ASN A 281 -16.35 -7.48 20.47
CA ASN A 281 -15.37 -7.19 21.51
C ASN A 281 -14.59 -5.93 21.16
N PHE A 282 -14.55 -4.98 22.08
CA PHE A 282 -13.73 -3.79 21.96
C PHE A 282 -12.35 -4.07 22.56
N GLN A 283 -11.32 -4.04 21.72
CA GLN A 283 -9.94 -4.32 22.08
C GLN A 283 -8.99 -3.76 21.02
N SER A 284 -7.69 -3.78 21.31
CA SER A 284 -6.67 -3.56 20.30
C SER A 284 -6.65 -4.74 19.32
N TYR A 285 -7.15 -4.50 18.12
CA TYR A 285 -6.98 -5.34 16.95
C TYR A 285 -5.73 -4.98 16.15
N TRP A 286 -4.95 -4.01 16.62
CA TRP A 286 -3.65 -3.60 16.10
C TRP A 286 -2.52 -4.50 16.65
N SER A 287 -2.56 -4.86 17.93
CA SER A 287 -1.54 -5.72 18.56
C SER A 287 -1.89 -7.21 18.51
N GLN A 288 -1.29 -7.91 17.56
CA GLN A 288 -0.93 -9.30 17.79
C GLN A 288 0.61 -9.35 17.68
N THR A 289 1.25 -9.24 18.85
CA THR A 289 2.65 -9.58 19.20
C THR A 289 3.83 -8.86 18.51
N GLY A 290 3.66 -7.72 17.82
CA GLY A 290 4.80 -7.03 17.18
C GLY A 290 4.78 -5.50 17.15
N THR A 291 3.75 -4.87 17.72
CA THR A 291 3.60 -3.40 17.72
C THR A 291 4.56 -2.73 18.69
N TYR A 292 4.70 -3.28 19.89
CA TYR A 292 5.68 -2.86 20.90
C TYR A 292 7.10 -2.79 20.32
N ASP A 293 7.56 -3.89 19.72
CA ASP A 293 8.90 -3.99 19.10
C ASP A 293 9.11 -3.00 17.96
N SER A 294 8.02 -2.52 17.33
CA SER A 294 8.09 -1.59 16.20
C SER A 294 8.15 -0.13 16.65
N ILE A 295 7.40 0.28 17.68
CA ILE A 295 7.32 1.68 18.12
C ILE A 295 8.46 2.02 19.07
N GLN A 296 8.73 1.14 20.05
CA GLN A 296 9.61 1.45 21.17
C GLN A 296 11.02 1.89 20.74
N PRO A 297 11.70 1.23 19.77
CA PRO A 297 13.03 1.65 19.32
C PRO A 297 13.04 3.03 18.63
N LEU A 298 11.89 3.47 18.10
CA LEU A 298 11.75 4.77 17.43
C LEU A 298 11.56 5.88 18.47
N ILE A 299 10.59 5.71 19.37
CA ILE A 299 10.27 6.73 20.37
C ILE A 299 11.38 6.89 21.42
N ASN A 300 12.14 5.82 21.71
CA ASN A 300 13.28 5.88 22.64
C ASN A 300 14.50 6.63 22.10
N LYS A 301 14.53 7.00 20.81
CA LYS A 301 15.58 7.89 20.29
C LYS A 301 15.50 9.29 20.90
N ASP A 302 14.31 9.69 21.35
CA ASP A 302 14.03 10.95 22.04
C ASP A 302 14.63 12.21 21.39
N PHE A 303 14.61 12.27 20.06
CA PHE A 303 15.03 13.48 19.35
C PHE A 303 14.14 14.65 19.77
N ASP A 304 14.75 15.79 20.12
CA ASP A 304 14.07 17.07 20.35
C ASP A 304 12.83 17.02 21.26
N GLY A 305 12.86 16.18 22.30
CA GLY A 305 11.74 16.00 23.25
C GLY A 305 10.58 15.18 22.70
N LEU A 306 10.85 14.25 21.78
CA LEU A 306 9.86 13.32 21.22
C LEU A 306 9.11 12.56 22.32
N LYS A 307 9.79 12.13 23.39
CA LYS A 307 9.13 11.41 24.49
C LYS A 307 8.05 12.26 25.16
N SER A 308 8.38 13.49 25.52
CA SER A 308 7.43 14.44 26.11
C SER A 308 6.23 14.67 25.20
N ALA A 309 6.46 14.88 23.90
CA ALA A 309 5.39 15.04 22.93
C ALA A 309 4.46 13.81 22.85
N ILE A 310 5.01 12.59 22.91
CA ILE A 310 4.22 11.35 22.93
C ILE A 310 3.38 11.26 24.21
N VAL A 311 3.95 11.56 25.38
CA VAL A 311 3.22 11.56 26.66
C VAL A 311 2.08 12.59 26.67
N GLU A 312 2.32 13.79 26.13
CA GLU A 312 1.28 14.80 25.99
C GLU A 312 0.16 14.33 25.03
N MET A 313 0.50 13.68 23.91
CA MET A 313 -0.50 13.12 22.98
C MET A 313 -1.30 11.95 23.59
N ILE A 314 -0.72 11.15 24.50
CA ILE A 314 -1.47 10.15 25.29
C ILE A 314 -2.58 10.83 26.11
N SER A 315 -2.35 12.06 26.56
CA SER A 315 -3.35 12.88 27.27
C SER A 315 -4.32 13.62 26.33
N GLY A 316 -4.20 13.43 25.01
CA GLY A 316 -5.07 14.04 23.99
C GLY A 316 -4.54 15.34 23.39
N ALA A 317 -3.30 15.73 23.68
CA ALA A 317 -2.68 16.85 22.99
C ALA A 317 -2.38 16.52 21.51
N GLU A 318 -2.04 17.55 20.75
CA GLU A 318 -1.55 17.45 19.37
C GLU A 318 -0.17 18.11 19.29
N THR A 319 0.69 17.65 18.39
CA THR A 319 2.04 18.20 18.21
C THR A 319 2.27 18.60 16.76
N GLU A 320 2.83 19.79 16.53
CA GLU A 320 3.22 20.24 15.19
C GLU A 320 4.30 19.33 14.59
N VAL A 321 4.10 18.90 13.34
CA VAL A 321 5.04 18.03 12.62
C VAL A 321 5.36 18.57 11.24
N LYS A 322 6.64 18.83 11.01
CA LYS A 322 7.19 19.18 9.70
C LYS A 322 7.63 17.93 8.93
N THR A 323 6.75 17.42 8.07
CA THR A 323 6.96 16.16 7.34
C THR A 323 8.03 16.21 6.23
N THR A 324 8.49 17.40 5.84
CA THR A 324 9.35 17.58 4.66
C THR A 324 10.76 17.01 4.81
N THR A 325 11.25 16.83 6.04
CA THR A 325 12.63 16.37 6.29
C THR A 325 12.79 14.86 6.17
N PHE A 326 11.69 14.11 6.28
CA PHE A 326 11.69 12.65 6.28
C PHE A 326 12.18 12.10 4.93
N GLN A 327 13.10 11.12 5.01
CA GLN A 327 13.75 10.50 3.84
C GLN A 327 13.04 9.25 3.33
N ASN A 328 11.91 8.88 3.92
CA ASN A 328 11.10 7.72 3.54
C ASN A 328 11.88 6.40 3.76
N ASP A 329 12.55 6.26 4.91
CA ASP A 329 13.23 5.03 5.33
C ASP A 329 13.12 4.82 6.86
N MET A 330 13.63 3.68 7.34
CA MET A 330 13.49 3.24 8.74
C MET A 330 14.67 3.61 9.64
N VAL A 331 15.72 4.27 9.12
CA VAL A 331 17.02 4.41 9.81
C VAL A 331 17.56 5.84 9.81
N THR A 332 17.19 6.66 8.82
CA THR A 332 17.71 8.01 8.65
C THR A 332 16.79 9.03 9.34
N PHE A 333 17.06 9.31 10.61
CA PHE A 333 16.33 10.32 11.39
C PHE A 333 17.26 11.47 11.80
N ARG A 334 16.82 12.72 11.59
CA ARG A 334 17.59 13.93 11.93
C ARG A 334 17.00 14.70 13.12
N ASN A 335 15.71 14.53 13.37
CA ASN A 335 14.95 15.28 14.37
C ASN A 335 13.64 14.54 14.69
N LYS A 336 12.87 15.04 15.68
CA LYS A 336 11.58 14.43 16.06
C LYS A 336 10.58 14.31 14.92
N ASN A 337 10.56 15.26 13.99
CA ASN A 337 9.60 15.26 12.89
C ASN A 337 9.81 14.06 11.96
N ASP A 338 11.05 13.63 11.74
CA ASP A 338 11.31 12.45 10.91
C ASP A 338 10.72 11.19 11.55
N VAL A 339 10.88 11.04 12.87
CA VAL A 339 10.31 9.91 13.62
C VAL A 339 8.78 9.97 13.63
N MET A 340 8.20 11.14 13.91
CA MET A 340 6.74 11.30 13.90
C MET A 340 6.14 11.08 12.51
N THR A 341 6.82 11.53 11.45
CA THR A 341 6.39 11.28 10.06
C THR A 341 6.39 9.79 9.74
N LEU A 342 7.42 9.06 10.19
CA LEU A 342 7.42 7.60 10.07
C LEU A 342 6.24 6.97 10.85
N LEU A 343 6.00 7.38 12.09
CA LEU A 343 4.87 6.89 12.89
C LEU A 343 3.51 7.18 12.23
N ILE A 344 3.37 8.30 11.52
CA ILE A 344 2.18 8.60 10.71
C ILE A 344 2.01 7.57 9.58
N HIS A 345 3.07 7.29 8.80
CA HIS A 345 3.00 6.29 7.72
C HIS A 345 2.79 4.86 8.22
N LEU A 346 3.29 4.54 9.41
CA LEU A 346 3.05 3.27 10.09
C LEU A 346 1.63 3.15 10.65
N GLY A 347 0.87 4.26 10.71
CA GLY A 347 -0.49 4.32 11.23
C GLY A 347 -0.58 4.46 12.75
N TYR A 348 0.53 4.73 13.45
CA TYR A 348 0.53 4.98 14.89
C TYR A 348 0.15 6.42 15.24
N LEU A 349 0.39 7.37 14.34
CA LEU A 349 -0.11 8.73 14.48
C LEU A 349 -1.03 9.07 13.31
N ALA A 350 -2.05 9.88 13.56
CA ALA A 350 -2.79 10.57 12.52
C ALA A 350 -2.16 11.94 12.27
N TYR A 351 -2.47 12.53 11.11
CA TYR A 351 -1.93 13.82 10.69
C TYR A 351 -3.02 14.69 10.08
N ASP A 352 -3.26 15.84 10.70
CA ASP A 352 -4.06 16.90 10.09
C ASP A 352 -3.17 17.70 9.13
N GLN A 353 -3.36 17.49 7.83
CA GLN A 353 -2.59 18.16 6.79
C GLN A 353 -2.77 19.69 6.80
N LYS A 354 -3.96 20.20 7.16
CA LYS A 354 -4.27 21.64 7.13
C LYS A 354 -3.60 22.35 8.31
N ARG A 355 -3.62 21.72 9.49
CA ARG A 355 -3.03 22.26 10.73
C ARG A 355 -1.56 21.89 10.91
N GLN A 356 -1.07 20.92 10.13
CA GLN A 356 0.26 20.31 10.26
C GLN A 356 0.50 19.68 11.63
N MET A 357 -0.55 19.11 12.23
CA MET A 357 -0.51 18.55 13.58
C MET A 357 -0.62 17.02 13.52
N ALA A 358 0.20 16.34 14.32
CA ALA A 358 0.07 14.91 14.57
C ALA A 358 -0.59 14.65 15.93
N TYR A 359 -1.31 13.54 16.01
CA TYR A 359 -2.03 13.11 17.21
C TYR A 359 -2.21 11.59 17.23
N ILE A 360 -2.50 11.04 18.40
CA ILE A 360 -2.88 9.64 18.54
C ILE A 360 -4.33 9.48 18.05
N PRO A 361 -4.60 8.63 17.04
CA PRO A 361 -5.88 8.61 16.34
C PRO A 361 -7.04 8.20 17.25
N ASN A 362 -6.88 7.12 18.01
CA ASN A 362 -7.98 6.44 18.67
C ASN A 362 -7.53 5.73 19.96
N GLU A 363 -8.49 5.19 20.71
CA GLU A 363 -8.21 4.48 21.97
C GLU A 363 -7.37 3.21 21.77
N GLU A 364 -7.56 2.49 20.66
CA GLU A 364 -6.75 1.32 20.30
C GLU A 364 -5.26 1.68 20.26
N ILE A 365 -4.88 2.74 19.55
CA ILE A 365 -3.49 3.17 19.43
C ILE A 365 -2.99 3.88 20.70
N ARG A 366 -3.87 4.58 21.43
CA ARG A 366 -3.52 5.17 22.73
C ARG A 366 -3.01 4.11 23.69
N MET A 367 -3.70 2.97 23.77
CA MET A 367 -3.28 1.85 24.60
C MET A 367 -1.90 1.30 24.20
N GLU A 368 -1.60 1.23 22.90
CA GLU A 368 -0.28 0.79 22.43
C GLU A 368 0.85 1.72 22.88
N PHE A 369 0.62 3.04 22.84
CA PHE A 369 1.60 4.00 23.37
C PHE A 369 1.73 3.93 24.89
N MET A 370 0.62 3.78 25.62
CA MET A 370 0.68 3.62 27.08
C MET A 370 1.54 2.42 27.48
N ASN A 371 1.29 1.26 26.86
CA ASN A 371 2.08 0.05 27.11
C ASN A 371 3.57 0.27 26.78
N ALA A 372 3.88 0.88 25.64
CA ALA A 372 5.27 1.14 25.24
C ALA A 372 6.01 2.12 26.18
N VAL A 373 5.30 3.08 26.78
CA VAL A 373 5.86 4.06 27.73
C VAL A 373 6.07 3.43 29.10
N GLU A 374 5.09 2.65 29.60
CA GLU A 374 5.16 1.94 30.88
C GLU A 374 6.36 0.97 30.94
N ASP A 375 6.51 0.14 29.91
CA ASP A 375 7.61 -0.85 29.82
C ASP A 375 8.99 -0.20 29.66
N SER A 376 9.04 1.01 29.11
CA SER A 376 10.30 1.74 28.92
C SER A 376 10.74 2.53 30.16
N HIS A 377 9.96 2.48 31.25
CA HIS A 377 10.21 3.24 32.49
C HIS A 377 10.46 4.74 32.23
N TRP A 378 9.66 5.35 31.35
CA TRP A 378 9.72 6.81 31.19
C TRP A 378 9.17 7.43 32.48
N ASN A 379 10.06 8.07 33.25
CA ASN A 379 9.71 8.77 34.49
C ASN A 379 9.03 10.10 34.24
#